data_AF-A0A3A4MTM4-F1
#
_entry.id   AF-A0A3A4MTM4-F1
#
_cell.length_a   1.000
_cell.length_b   1.000
_cell.length_c   1.000
_cell.angle_alpha   90.00
_cell.angle_beta   90.00
_cell.angle_gamma   90.00
#
_symmetry.space_group_name_H-M   'P 1'
#
loop_
_entity.id
_entity.type
_entity.pdbx_description
1 polymer ?
#
loop_
_entity_poly.entity_id
_entity_poly.type
_entity_poly.pdbx_seq_one_letter_code
_entity_poly.pdbx_strand_id
1 'polypeptide(L)'
;MDKMKPVFQALNKELIQENLTLTIICVGGYVLEYHGLPATQDVDAFYDQNQKINEIIARVGKQFNLNTHEELWLNNHVAKQI
;
A
#
# COMPACT_ATOMS: atom_id res chain seq x y z
N MET A 1 -17.13 -3.55 3.94
CA MET A 1 -16.62 -2.18 4.22
C MET A 1 -15.14 -2.25 3.95
N ASP A 2 -14.64 -1.48 2.99
CA ASP A 2 -13.24 -1.54 2.55
C ASP A 2 -12.31 -1.22 3.74
N LYS A 3 -11.66 -2.26 4.26
CA LYS A 3 -10.80 -2.19 5.45
C LYS A 3 -9.55 -1.35 5.20
N MET A 4 -9.15 -1.19 3.94
CA MET A 4 -7.95 -0.46 3.54
C MET A 4 -8.21 1.02 3.26
N LYS A 5 -9.48 1.42 3.10
CA LYS A 5 -9.85 2.82 2.89
C LYS A 5 -9.22 3.78 3.92
N PRO A 6 -9.24 3.52 5.26
CA PRO A 6 -8.59 4.40 6.24
C PRO A 6 -7.06 4.47 6.07
N VAL A 7 -6.45 3.36 5.64
CA VAL A 7 -5.00 3.25 5.43
C VAL A 7 -4.58 4.10 4.23
N PHE A 8 -5.29 3.99 3.10
CA PHE A 8 -5.07 4.83 1.92
C PHE A 8 -5.34 6.31 2.17
N GLN A 9 -6.32 6.64 3.02
CA GLN A 9 -6.55 8.02 3.45
C GLN A 9 -5.38 8.58 4.25
N ALA A 10 -4.81 7.79 5.16
CA ALA A 10 -3.60 8.19 5.90
C ALA A 10 -2.39 8.35 4.97
N LEU A 11 -2.21 7.43 4.01
CA LEU A 11 -1.17 7.54 2.98
C LEU A 11 -1.30 8.83 2.16
N ASN A 12 -2.51 9.14 1.68
CA ASN A 12 -2.76 10.38 0.95
C ASN A 12 -2.44 11.62 1.77
N LYS A 13 -2.77 11.62 3.07
CA LYS A 13 -2.47 12.75 3.96
C LYS A 13 -0.97 13.01 4.09
N GLU A 14 -0.18 11.95 4.33
CA GLU A 14 1.28 12.06 4.43
C GLU A 14 1.92 12.50 3.10
N LEU A 15 1.45 11.95 1.97
CA LEU A 15 1.91 12.37 0.64
C LEU A 15 1.64 13.86 0.36
N ILE A 16 0.45 14.36 0.71
CA ILE A 16 0.10 15.79 0.56
C ILE A 16 1.01 16.68 1.42
N GLN A 17 1.29 16.29 2.67
CA GLN A 17 2.17 17.04 3.57
C GLN A 17 3.59 17.18 3.02
N GLU A 18 4.03 16.17 2.26
CA GLU A 18 5.36 16.12 1.65
C GLU A 18 5.39 16.65 0.21
N ASN A 19 4.27 17.21 -0.28
CA ASN A 19 4.06 17.68 -1.66
C ASN A 19 4.39 16.60 -2.71
N LEU A 20 3.97 15.37 -2.45
CA LEU A 20 4.16 14.21 -3.33
C LEU A 20 2.82 13.70 -3.87
N THR A 21 2.88 13.04 -5.02
CA THR A 21 1.76 12.29 -5.59
C THR A 21 2.25 10.89 -5.92
N LEU A 22 1.42 9.89 -5.62
CA LEU A 22 1.71 8.49 -5.90
C LEU A 22 0.54 7.87 -6.67
N THR A 23 0.81 7.32 -7.84
CA THR A 23 -0.15 6.49 -8.57
C THR A 23 0.13 5.04 -8.24
N ILE A 24 -0.91 4.32 -7.82
CA ILE A 24 -0.85 2.93 -7.38
C ILE A 24 -1.82 2.12 -8.23
N ILE A 25 -1.34 1.03 -8.82
CA ILE A 25 -2.16 0.05 -9.52
C ILE A 25 -2.20 -1.21 -8.66
N CYS A 26 -3.26 -1.38 -7.87
CA CYS A 26 -3.41 -2.55 -7.00
C CYS A 26 -3.66 -3.82 -7.82
N VAL A 27 -3.02 -4.91 -7.43
CA VAL A 27 -3.12 -6.23 -8.05
C VAL A 27 -3.20 -7.31 -6.97
N GLY A 28 -3.16 -8.59 -7.37
CA GLY A 28 -3.08 -9.71 -6.43
C GLY A 28 -4.34 -9.89 -5.57
N GLY A 29 -4.13 -10.41 -4.36
CA GLY A 29 -5.20 -10.81 -3.44
C GLY A 29 -6.13 -9.67 -3.04
N TYR A 30 -5.63 -8.44 -2.93
CA TYR A 30 -6.43 -7.27 -2.58
C TYR A 30 -7.59 -7.00 -3.57
N VAL A 31 -7.38 -7.23 -4.86
CA VAL A 31 -8.42 -7.02 -5.89
C VAL A 31 -9.58 -8.01 -5.73
N LEU A 32 -9.32 -9.19 -5.15
CA LEU A 32 -10.35 -10.21 -4.94
C LEU A 32 -11.43 -9.77 -3.93
N GLU A 33 -11.12 -8.85 -3.00
CA GLU A 33 -12.10 -8.31 -2.05
C GLU A 33 -13.25 -7.60 -2.77
N TYR A 34 -12.97 -6.94 -3.89
CA TYR A 34 -13.99 -6.27 -4.72
C TYR A 34 -14.97 -7.25 -5.36
N HIS A 35 -14.57 -8.52 -5.48
CA HIS A 35 -15.41 -9.61 -5.98
C HIS A 35 -16.05 -10.45 -4.86
N GLY A 36 -15.93 -10.02 -3.59
CA GLY A 36 -16.49 -10.74 -2.44
C GLY A 36 -15.72 -12.00 -2.06
N LEU A 37 -14.49 -12.15 -2.55
CA LEU A 37 -13.61 -13.28 -2.26
C LEU A 37 -12.64 -12.93 -1.10
N PRO A 38 -12.07 -13.93 -0.40
CA PRO A 38 -11.06 -13.70 0.61
C PRO A 38 -9.85 -12.96 0.02
N ALA A 39 -9.45 -11.87 0.67
CA ALA A 39 -8.27 -11.09 0.32
C ALA A 39 -7.20 -11.22 1.40
N THR A 40 -5.96 -10.94 0.98
CA THR A 40 -4.81 -10.80 1.87
C THR A 40 -4.84 -9.45 2.58
N GLN A 41 -4.08 -9.32 3.67
CA GLN A 41 -4.04 -8.10 4.48
C GLN A 41 -3.13 -7.04 3.86
N ASP A 42 -2.08 -7.49 3.16
CA ASP A 42 -1.16 -6.71 2.35
C ASP A 42 -1.74 -6.43 0.96
N VAL A 43 -1.29 -5.31 0.39
CA VAL A 43 -1.68 -4.84 -0.94
C VAL A 43 -0.48 -4.95 -1.87
N ASP A 44 -0.55 -5.90 -2.80
CA ASP A 44 0.32 -5.91 -3.96
C ASP A 44 -0.07 -4.80 -4.92
N ALA A 45 0.91 -4.04 -5.40
CA ALA A 45 0.66 -2.98 -6.36
C ALA A 45 1.87 -2.64 -7.22
N PHE A 46 1.62 -2.05 -8.38
CA PHE A 46 2.63 -1.33 -9.14
C PHE A 46 2.59 0.16 -8.79
N TYR A 47 3.75 0.72 -8.46
CA TYR A 47 3.93 2.15 -8.27
C TYR A 47 5.38 2.57 -8.54
N ASP A 48 5.59 3.86 -8.82
CA ASP A 48 6.94 4.41 -8.93
C ASP A 48 7.55 4.54 -7.52
N GLN A 49 8.59 3.76 -7.24
CA GLN A 49 9.19 3.69 -5.91
C GLN A 49 10.37 4.64 -5.80
N ASN A 50 10.44 5.36 -4.68
CA ASN A 50 11.64 6.03 -4.25
C ASN A 50 11.76 5.94 -2.73
N GLN A 51 12.93 6.33 -2.21
CA GLN A 51 13.22 6.23 -0.78
C GLN A 51 12.17 6.94 0.08
N LYS A 52 11.78 8.17 -0.29
CA LYS A 52 10.83 8.98 0.48
C LYS A 52 9.42 8.37 0.48
N ILE A 53 8.97 7.84 -0.66
CA ILE A 53 7.71 7.11 -0.77
C ILE A 53 7.73 5.86 0.13
N ASN A 54 8.82 5.09 0.11
CA ASN A 54 8.95 3.89 0.95
C ASN A 54 8.92 4.23 2.46
N GLU A 55 9.56 5.33 2.86
CA GLU A 55 9.53 5.83 4.24
C GLU A 55 8.11 6.24 4.67
N ILE A 56 7.36 6.91 3.79
CA ILE A 56 5.96 7.30 4.04
C ILE A 56 5.07 6.04 4.16
N ILE A 57 5.19 5.10 3.22
CA ILE A 57 4.45 3.83 3.25
C ILE A 57 4.73 3.08 4.56
N ALA A 58 6.00 3.00 4.98
CA ALA A 58 6.39 2.35 6.23
C ALA A 58 5.79 3.05 7.46
N ARG A 59 5.78 4.38 7.50
CA ARG A 59 5.19 5.16 8.60
C ARG A 59 3.70 4.88 8.74
N VAL A 60 2.96 4.89 7.62
CA VAL A 60 1.52 4.59 7.59
C VAL A 60 1.29 3.15 8.02
N GLY A 61 2.02 2.17 7.47
CA GLY A 61 1.86 0.78 7.87
C GLY A 61 2.12 0.53 9.35
N LYS A 62 3.07 1.25 9.95
CA LYS A 62 3.35 1.20 11.39
C LYS A 62 2.18 1.74 12.22
N GLN A 63 1.53 2.82 11.78
CA GLN A 63 0.36 3.39 12.45
C GLN A 63 -0.81 2.40 12.55
N PHE A 64 -0.98 1.56 11.53
CA PHE A 64 -2.08 0.59 11.46
C PHE A 64 -1.67 -0.84 11.85
N ASN A 65 -0.41 -1.04 12.29
CA ASN A 65 0.16 -2.36 12.60
C ASN A 65 0.04 -3.36 11.43
N LEU A 66 0.33 -2.89 10.22
CA LEU A 66 0.23 -3.67 8.98
C LEU A 66 1.57 -4.13 8.42
N ASN A 67 2.68 -3.48 8.81
CA ASN A 67 4.00 -3.93 8.39
C ASN A 67 4.36 -5.23 9.12
N THR A 68 5.02 -6.13 8.42
CA THR A 68 5.66 -7.30 9.03
C THR A 68 7.14 -7.00 9.30
N HIS A 69 7.87 -7.95 9.88
CA HIS A 69 9.32 -7.82 10.05
C HIS A 69 10.08 -7.80 8.72
N GLU A 70 9.48 -8.31 7.65
CA GLU A 70 10.14 -8.54 6.37
C GLU A 70 9.58 -7.65 5.25
N GLU A 71 8.30 -7.23 5.34
CA GLU A 71 7.60 -6.57 4.24
C GLU A 71 6.71 -5.40 4.69
N LEU A 72 6.55 -4.43 3.77
CA LEU A 72 5.60 -3.33 3.91
C LEU A 72 4.20 -3.77 3.52
N TRP A 73 3.18 -3.13 4.12
CA TRP A 73 1.78 -3.40 3.80
C TRP A 73 1.38 -3.09 2.34
N LEU A 74 2.12 -2.19 1.67
CA LEU A 74 1.96 -1.87 0.26
C LEU A 74 3.25 -2.32 -0.45
N ASN A 75 3.13 -3.39 -1.24
CA ASN A 75 4.26 -4.13 -1.79
C ASN A 75 4.40 -3.89 -3.30
N ASN A 76 5.61 -3.52 -3.75
CA ASN A 76 5.95 -3.36 -5.17
C ASN A 76 6.77 -4.52 -5.75
N HIS A 77 6.92 -5.64 -5.03
CA HIS A 77 7.73 -6.77 -5.46
C HIS A 77 7.23 -7.41 -6.76
N VAL A 78 5.93 -7.27 -7.07
CA VAL A 78 5.34 -7.65 -8.35
C VAL A 78 6.01 -6.97 -9.54
N ALA A 79 6.57 -5.76 -9.38
CA ALA A 79 7.31 -5.06 -10.44
C ALA A 79 8.63 -5.74 -10.82
N LYS A 80 9.19 -6.61 -9.97
CA LYS A 80 10.46 -7.31 -10.25
C LYS A 80 10.27 -8.58 -11.11
N GLN A 81 9.03 -8.94 -11.43
CA GLN A 81 8.69 -10.16 -12.20
C GLN A 81 8.36 -9.87 -13.68
N ILE A 82 8.48 -8.61 -14.12
CA ILE A 82 8.20 -8.15 -15.48
C ILE A 82 9.48 -7.65 -16.15
#